data_AF-A0A914CJA8-F1
#
_entry.id   AF-A0A914CJA8-F1
#
_cell.length_a   1.000
_cell.length_b   1.000
_cell.length_c   1.000
_cell.angle_alpha   90.00
_cell.angle_beta   90.00
_cell.angle_gamma   90.00
#
_symmetry.space_group_name_H-M   'P 1'
#
loop_
_entity.id
_entity.type
_entity.pdbx_description
1 polymer ?
#
loop_
_entity_poly.entity_id
_entity_poly.type
_entity_poly.pdbx_seq_one_letter_code
_entity_poly.pdbx_strand_id
1 'polypeptide(L)'
;MEHYSFSVSILLWFLLRLSNGAKVERDLYELLLNDYNATIRPVQNARENVTVYMGLSLQQIIDVNEKDQEVELNAWLKFNWTDPQLRWNPEEFDGITDLRFKKDQLWTPDILLYNSVAEDFNTIFPTNLVVYYNGIVNWIPPGVFQLSCRIDVTWFPFDEQVCFMKFGSWTYHSQKVDLRFATENDFDLSTYMENGEWTIKGILFPYIYIVEIFLG
;
A
#
# COMPACT_ATOMS: atom_id res chain seq x y z
N MET A 1 20.05 -48.44 19.31
CA MET A 1 21.07 -47.56 18.70
C MET A 1 20.65 -47.02 17.33
N GLU A 2 19.86 -47.75 16.54
CA GLU A 2 19.41 -47.32 15.20
C GLU A 2 18.43 -46.12 15.20
N HIS A 3 17.52 -46.02 16.19
CA HIS A 3 16.58 -44.90 16.28
C HIS A 3 17.24 -43.52 16.49
N TYR A 4 18.39 -43.47 17.17
CA TYR A 4 19.15 -42.23 17.36
C TYR A 4 19.88 -41.79 16.09
N SER A 5 20.38 -42.75 15.30
CA SER A 5 21.03 -42.48 14.00
C SER A 5 20.04 -41.95 12.96
N PHE A 6 18.82 -42.49 12.94
CA PHE A 6 17.75 -42.03 12.06
C PHE A 6 17.28 -40.61 12.42
N SER A 7 17.12 -40.31 13.72
CA SER A 7 16.77 -38.97 14.22
C SER A 7 17.84 -37.92 13.88
N VAL A 8 19.12 -38.25 14.06
CA VAL A 8 20.25 -37.35 13.73
C VAL A 8 20.34 -37.10 12.22
N SER A 9 20.08 -38.12 11.40
CA SER A 9 20.08 -37.98 9.94
C SER A 9 18.95 -37.06 9.47
N ILE A 10 17.74 -37.21 10.03
CA ILE A 10 16.61 -36.31 9.72
C ILE A 10 16.92 -34.87 10.12
N LEU A 11 17.51 -34.65 11.31
CA LEU A 11 17.92 -33.34 11.77
C LEU A 11 18.98 -32.70 10.87
N LEU A 12 19.99 -33.46 10.44
CA LEU A 12 21.01 -33.00 9.49
C LEU A 12 20.41 -32.63 8.13
N TRP A 13 19.51 -33.46 7.60
CA TRP A 13 18.79 -33.15 6.36
C TRP A 13 17.94 -31.89 6.48
N PHE A 14 17.28 -31.69 7.62
CA PHE A 14 16.48 -30.50 7.90
C PHE A 14 17.35 -29.23 8.00
N LEU A 15 18.49 -29.31 8.71
CA LEU A 15 19.45 -28.21 8.84
C LEU A 15 20.11 -27.85 7.50
N LEU A 16 20.45 -28.86 6.68
CA LEU A 16 20.99 -28.63 5.34
C LEU A 16 19.98 -27.97 4.41
N ARG A 17 18.70 -28.36 4.46
CA ARG A 17 17.64 -27.67 3.71
C ARG A 17 17.42 -26.23 4.18
N LEU A 18 17.40 -25.99 5.49
CA LEU A 18 17.25 -24.63 6.05
C LEU A 18 18.42 -23.71 5.67
N SER A 19 19.65 -24.20 5.72
CA SER A 19 20.85 -23.48 5.29
C SER A 19 20.80 -23.12 3.81
N ASN A 20 20.35 -24.07 2.96
CA ASN A 20 20.26 -23.86 1.52
C ASN A 20 19.16 -22.85 1.15
N GLY A 21 17.99 -22.90 1.78
CA GLY A 21 16.88 -21.98 1.52
C GLY A 21 17.25 -20.51 1.81
N ALA A 22 17.84 -20.24 2.97
CA ALA A 22 18.26 -18.87 3.34
C ALA A 22 19.40 -18.33 2.44
N LYS A 23 20.21 -19.22 1.85
CA LYS A 23 21.24 -18.84 0.87
C LYS A 23 20.61 -18.52 -0.48
N VAL A 24 19.71 -19.36 -0.97
CA VAL A 24 19.03 -19.17 -2.27
C VAL A 24 18.20 -17.89 -2.28
N GLU A 25 17.49 -17.58 -1.19
CA GLU A 25 16.73 -16.34 -1.06
C GLU A 25 17.64 -15.10 -1.15
N ARG A 26 18.80 -15.14 -0.49
CA ARG A 26 19.80 -14.07 -0.57
C ARG A 26 20.36 -13.93 -1.99
N ASP A 27 20.75 -15.04 -2.61
CA ASP A 27 21.32 -15.05 -3.96
C ASP A 27 20.32 -14.47 -4.98
N LEU A 28 19.03 -14.82 -4.88
CA LEU A 28 17.95 -14.24 -5.69
C LEU A 28 17.78 -12.75 -5.41
N TYR A 29 17.77 -12.35 -4.14
CA TYR A 29 17.63 -10.95 -3.75
C TYR A 29 18.75 -10.08 -4.32
N GLU A 30 20.01 -10.53 -4.22
CA GLU A 30 21.17 -9.85 -4.80
C GLU A 30 21.11 -9.82 -6.33
N LEU A 31 20.66 -10.91 -6.96
CA LEU A 31 20.47 -10.98 -8.41
C LEU A 31 19.46 -9.95 -8.92
N LEU A 32 18.30 -9.82 -8.25
CA LEU A 32 17.24 -8.89 -8.65
C LEU A 32 17.65 -7.42 -8.46
N LEU A 33 18.47 -7.13 -7.45
CA LEU A 33 18.97 -5.77 -7.22
C LEU A 33 20.22 -5.44 -8.02
N ASN A 34 20.84 -6.43 -8.69
CA ASN A 34 21.99 -6.19 -9.53
C ASN A 34 21.61 -5.27 -10.71
N ASP A 35 22.29 -4.13 -10.83
CA ASP A 35 22.00 -3.07 -11.80
C ASP A 35 20.58 -2.45 -11.72
N TYR A 36 19.78 -2.78 -10.70
CA TYR A 36 18.49 -2.16 -10.49
C TYR A 36 18.66 -0.72 -9.99
N ASN A 37 17.95 0.23 -10.60
CA ASN A 37 17.99 1.63 -10.19
C ASN A 37 16.60 2.12 -9.77
N ALA A 38 16.43 2.33 -8.47
CA ALA A 38 15.18 2.79 -7.86
C ALA A 38 14.68 4.16 -8.36
N THR A 39 15.54 4.97 -8.98
CA THR A 39 15.13 6.28 -9.54
C THR A 39 14.52 6.15 -10.93
N ILE A 40 14.73 5.02 -11.62
CA ILE A 40 14.29 4.81 -13.00
C ILE A 40 12.95 4.10 -12.99
N ARG A 41 11.99 4.67 -13.74
CA ARG A 41 10.65 4.10 -13.90
C ARG A 41 10.71 2.71 -14.56
N PRO A 42 10.10 1.67 -13.96
CA PRO A 42 10.25 0.28 -14.41
C PRO A 42 9.34 -0.04 -15.60
N VAL A 43 9.79 0.29 -16.80
CA VAL A 43 9.12 -0.07 -18.06
C VAL A 43 10.09 -0.70 -19.04
N GLN A 44 9.59 -1.58 -19.91
CA GLN A 44 10.42 -2.13 -20.99
C GLN A 44 10.66 -1.08 -22.08
N ASN A 45 9.65 -0.25 -22.37
CA ASN A 45 9.76 0.83 -23.34
C ASN A 45 9.46 2.19 -22.70
N ALA A 46 10.31 3.18 -22.93
CA ALA A 46 10.16 4.53 -22.39
C ALA A 46 8.83 5.24 -22.77
N ARG A 47 8.14 4.76 -23.82
CA ARG A 47 6.82 5.24 -24.26
C ARG A 47 5.64 4.66 -23.48
N GLU A 48 5.82 3.51 -22.84
CA GLU A 48 4.78 2.90 -22.00
C GLU A 48 4.61 3.67 -20.70
N ASN A 49 3.47 3.51 -20.05
CA ASN A 49 3.20 4.00 -18.70
C ASN A 49 3.42 2.87 -17.67
N VAL A 50 3.57 3.24 -16.40
CA VAL A 50 3.36 2.31 -15.29
C VAL A 50 1.93 2.51 -14.81
N THR A 51 1.12 1.45 -14.86
CA THR A 51 -0.22 1.49 -14.26
C THR A 51 -0.09 1.18 -12.78
N VAL A 52 -0.50 2.11 -11.93
CA VAL A 52 -0.50 1.96 -10.47
C VAL A 52 -1.95 1.84 -10.03
N TYR A 53 -2.31 0.67 -9.52
CA TYR A 53 -3.60 0.46 -8.87
C TYR A 53 -3.52 0.93 -7.42
N MET A 54 -4.47 1.77 -7.04
CA MET A 54 -4.56 2.35 -5.72
C MET A 54 -5.87 1.96 -5.04
N GLY A 55 -5.78 1.48 -3.81
CA GLY A 55 -6.90 1.23 -2.91
C GLY A 55 -6.69 1.92 -1.56
N LEU A 56 -7.74 1.91 -0.74
CA LEU A 56 -7.79 2.52 0.59
C LEU A 56 -8.45 1.55 1.55
N SER A 57 -7.85 1.32 2.72
CA SER A 57 -8.52 0.68 3.86
C SER A 57 -8.54 1.67 5.01
N LEU A 58 -9.73 2.16 5.34
CA LEU A 58 -9.91 3.15 6.40
C LEU A 58 -9.97 2.44 7.75
N GLN A 59 -9.13 2.89 8.68
CA GLN A 59 -9.04 2.31 10.02
C GLN A 59 -9.87 3.09 11.02
N GLN A 60 -9.85 4.43 10.93
CA GLN A 60 -10.54 5.29 11.89
C GLN A 60 -10.75 6.70 11.31
N ILE A 61 -11.88 7.33 11.64
CA ILE A 61 -12.04 8.79 11.60
C ILE A 61 -11.46 9.36 12.90
N ILE A 62 -10.36 10.10 12.81
CA ILE A 62 -9.70 10.67 13.99
C ILE A 62 -10.46 11.92 14.44
N ASP A 63 -10.67 12.86 13.52
CA ASP A 63 -11.34 14.12 13.81
C ASP A 63 -12.02 14.70 12.56
N VAL A 64 -13.09 15.46 12.78
CA VAL A 64 -13.79 16.26 11.77
C VAL A 64 -13.95 17.67 12.35
N ASN A 65 -13.10 18.58 11.90
CA ASN A 65 -13.15 19.97 12.33
C ASN A 65 -14.02 20.79 11.37
N GLU A 66 -15.28 20.96 11.75
CA GLU A 66 -16.28 21.69 10.96
C GLU A 66 -15.91 23.15 10.74
N LYS A 67 -15.29 23.77 11.75
CA LYS A 67 -14.93 25.19 11.73
C LYS A 67 -13.79 25.46 10.76
N ASP A 68 -12.75 24.64 10.81
CA ASP A 68 -11.56 24.79 9.99
C ASP A 68 -11.70 24.07 8.64
N GLN A 69 -12.77 23.30 8.44
CA GLN A 69 -13.08 22.55 7.22
C GLN A 69 -12.03 21.48 6.92
N GLU A 70 -11.69 20.71 7.95
CA GLU A 70 -10.62 19.71 7.94
C GLU A 70 -11.12 18.36 8.44
N VAL A 71 -10.63 17.28 7.82
CA VAL A 71 -10.92 15.90 8.26
C VAL A 71 -9.60 15.17 8.41
N GLU A 72 -9.43 14.49 9.56
CA GLU A 72 -8.28 13.66 9.87
C GLU A 72 -8.66 12.17 9.89
N LEU A 73 -7.97 11.37 9.07
CA LEU A 73 -8.26 9.96 8.87
C LEU A 73 -7.01 9.10 9.11
N ASN A 74 -7.17 7.99 9.82
CA ASN A 74 -6.17 6.92 9.86
C ASN A 74 -6.53 5.89 8.79
N ALA A 75 -5.67 5.72 7.78
CA ALA A 75 -5.93 4.78 6.69
C ALA A 75 -4.67 4.10 6.19
N TRP A 76 -4.84 2.93 5.57
CA TRP A 76 -3.79 2.23 4.85
C TRP A 76 -4.01 2.42 3.36
N LEU A 77 -3.02 2.94 2.66
CA LEU A 77 -3.04 2.97 1.20
C LEU A 77 -2.58 1.61 0.69
N LYS A 78 -3.21 1.12 -0.39
CA LYS A 78 -2.80 -0.11 -1.06
C LYS A 78 -2.33 0.27 -2.45
N PHE A 79 -1.05 0.08 -2.76
CA PHE A 79 -0.49 0.28 -4.08
C PHE A 79 -0.10 -1.05 -4.70
N ASN A 80 -0.49 -1.24 -5.96
CA ASN A 80 -0.12 -2.40 -6.75
C ASN A 80 0.34 -1.95 -8.15
N TRP A 81 1.51 -2.40 -8.59
CA TRP A 81 1.99 -2.20 -9.95
C TRP A 81 2.82 -3.41 -10.39
N THR A 82 3.26 -3.42 -11.64
CA THR A 82 4.15 -4.47 -12.15
C THR A 82 5.49 -3.87 -12.54
N ASP A 83 6.57 -4.46 -12.05
CA ASP A 83 7.95 -4.18 -12.44
C ASP A 83 8.50 -5.36 -13.27
N PRO A 84 8.74 -5.18 -14.57
CA PRO A 84 9.26 -6.25 -15.42
C PRO A 84 10.68 -6.73 -15.05
N GLN A 85 11.48 -5.93 -14.34
CA GLN A 85 12.85 -6.27 -13.95
C GLN A 85 12.88 -7.19 -12.72
N LEU A 86 11.79 -7.22 -11.94
CA LEU A 86 11.69 -7.99 -10.71
C LEU A 86 11.00 -9.35 -10.91
N ARG A 87 11.21 -9.98 -12.07
CA ARG A 87 10.63 -11.29 -12.42
C ARG A 87 11.65 -12.40 -12.25
N TRP A 88 11.21 -13.54 -11.73
CA TRP A 88 12.03 -14.75 -11.66
C TRP A 88 11.16 -16.01 -11.83
N ASN A 89 11.82 -17.14 -12.08
CA ASN A 89 11.19 -18.45 -12.13
C ASN A 89 11.31 -19.14 -10.76
N PRO A 90 10.21 -19.38 -10.01
CA PRO A 90 10.28 -20.03 -8.70
C PRO A 90 10.98 -21.41 -8.72
N GLU A 91 10.87 -22.15 -9.84
CA GLU A 91 11.50 -23.47 -9.97
C GLU A 91 13.03 -23.42 -9.91
N GLU A 92 13.64 -22.29 -10.26
CA GLU A 92 15.09 -22.08 -10.22
C GLU A 92 15.59 -21.66 -8.82
N PHE A 93 14.68 -21.23 -7.94
CA PHE A 93 14.98 -20.64 -6.64
C PHE A 93 14.19 -21.31 -5.50
N ASP A 94 14.20 -22.65 -5.44
CA ASP A 94 13.60 -23.46 -4.36
C ASP A 94 12.11 -23.16 -4.09
N GLY A 95 11.36 -22.76 -5.13
CA GLY A 95 9.94 -22.46 -5.04
C GLY A 95 9.60 -21.10 -4.40
N ILE A 96 10.57 -20.20 -4.23
CA ILE A 96 10.32 -18.86 -3.67
C ILE A 96 9.37 -18.09 -4.59
N THR A 97 8.20 -17.69 -4.06
CA THR A 97 7.16 -16.97 -4.81
C THR A 97 7.11 -15.48 -4.55
N ASP A 98 7.70 -15.03 -3.43
CA ASP A 98 7.66 -13.64 -3.01
C ASP A 98 8.86 -13.26 -2.13
N LEU A 99 9.25 -11.99 -2.20
CA LEU A 99 10.37 -11.39 -1.47
C LEU A 99 9.98 -10.04 -0.87
N ARG A 100 10.65 -9.64 0.21
CA ARG A 100 10.42 -8.36 0.88
C ARG A 100 11.57 -7.40 0.61
N PHE A 101 11.27 -6.17 0.19
CA PHE A 101 12.25 -5.13 -0.07
C PHE A 101 11.96 -3.88 0.75
N LYS A 102 13.00 -3.14 1.13
CA LYS A 102 12.81 -1.81 1.72
C LYS A 102 12.40 -0.81 0.64
N LYS A 103 11.68 0.24 1.04
CA LYS A 103 11.15 1.29 0.14
C LYS A 103 12.22 1.98 -0.70
N ASP A 104 13.40 2.21 -0.13
CA ASP A 104 14.51 2.92 -0.78
C ASP A 104 15.27 2.07 -1.80
N GLN A 105 15.05 0.76 -1.83
CA GLN A 105 15.74 -0.16 -2.73
C GLN A 105 15.05 -0.32 -4.09
N LEU A 106 13.74 -0.07 -4.14
CA LEU A 106 12.92 -0.24 -5.33
C LEU A 106 12.32 1.09 -5.80
N TRP A 107 11.98 1.16 -7.08
CA TRP A 107 11.19 2.29 -7.57
C TRP A 107 9.82 2.30 -6.90
N THR A 108 9.42 3.46 -6.38
CA THR A 108 8.09 3.69 -5.82
C THR A 108 7.47 4.93 -6.46
N PRO A 109 6.17 4.91 -6.79
CA PRO A 109 5.51 6.07 -7.38
C PRO A 109 5.38 7.19 -6.33
N ASP A 110 5.54 8.43 -6.78
CA ASP A 110 5.47 9.66 -5.96
C ASP A 110 4.02 10.16 -5.83
N ILE A 111 3.13 9.30 -5.34
CA ILE A 111 1.72 9.64 -5.14
C ILE A 111 1.54 10.42 -3.84
N LEU A 112 0.99 11.63 -3.94
CA LEU A 112 0.73 12.52 -2.82
C LEU A 112 -0.74 12.95 -2.79
N LEU A 113 -1.20 13.40 -1.62
CA LEU A 113 -2.53 13.97 -1.42
C LEU A 113 -2.49 15.49 -1.67
N TYR A 114 -3.15 15.95 -2.73
CA TYR A 114 -3.07 17.35 -3.17
C TYR A 114 -3.87 18.33 -2.32
N ASN A 115 -4.95 17.87 -1.69
CA ASN A 115 -5.75 18.67 -0.75
C ASN A 115 -5.38 18.37 0.71
N SER A 116 -4.13 17.96 0.95
CA SER A 116 -3.59 17.83 2.30
C SER A 116 -3.44 19.20 2.96
N VAL A 117 -3.80 19.30 4.23
CA VAL A 117 -3.55 20.47 5.10
C VAL A 117 -2.48 20.20 6.15
N ALA A 118 -1.97 18.96 6.22
CA ALA A 118 -0.89 18.58 7.11
C ALA A 118 0.39 19.39 6.85
N GLU A 119 1.17 19.64 7.92
CA GLU A 119 2.49 20.29 7.82
C GLU A 119 3.48 19.45 6.98
N ASP A 120 3.40 18.11 7.09
CA ASP A 120 4.16 17.16 6.26
C ASP A 120 3.25 16.55 5.19
N PHE A 121 3.62 16.75 3.92
CA PHE A 121 2.91 16.18 2.78
C PHE A 121 3.17 14.67 2.61
N ASN A 122 4.25 14.13 3.20
CA ASN A 122 4.56 12.71 3.16
C ASN A 122 4.01 11.99 4.40
N THR A 123 2.69 11.83 4.44
CA THR A 123 1.96 11.32 5.60
C THR A 123 2.03 9.81 5.81
N ILE A 124 2.76 9.09 4.95
CA ILE A 124 2.78 7.62 4.93
C ILE A 124 4.06 7.04 5.56
N PHE A 125 3.90 5.99 6.36
CA PHE A 125 5.03 5.26 6.95
C PHE A 125 5.73 4.37 5.91
N PRO A 126 7.07 4.39 5.82
CA PRO A 126 7.82 3.63 4.80
C PRO A 126 7.91 2.14 5.15
N THR A 127 6.81 1.41 4.94
CA THR A 127 6.78 -0.06 5.09
C THR A 127 7.59 -0.75 4.00
N ASN A 128 7.91 -2.03 4.23
CA ASN A 128 8.51 -2.89 3.22
C ASN A 128 7.49 -3.21 2.10
N LEU A 129 8.01 -3.47 0.91
CA LEU A 129 7.27 -3.91 -0.25
C LEU A 129 7.32 -5.43 -0.36
N VAL A 130 6.25 -6.03 -0.85
CA VAL A 130 6.20 -7.44 -1.21
C VAL A 130 6.23 -7.53 -2.74
N VAL A 131 7.22 -8.22 -3.27
CA VAL A 131 7.36 -8.45 -4.71
C VAL A 131 7.10 -9.93 -4.97
N TYR A 132 6.24 -10.23 -5.94
CA TYR A 132 5.93 -11.60 -6.37
C TYR A 132 6.73 -11.98 -7.61
N TYR A 133 6.92 -13.29 -7.83
CA TYR A 133 7.73 -13.84 -8.92
C TYR A 133 7.35 -13.36 -10.33
N ASN A 134 6.09 -12.96 -10.52
CA ASN A 134 5.57 -12.42 -11.78
C ASN A 134 5.87 -10.90 -11.97
N GLY A 135 6.62 -10.29 -11.05
CA GLY A 135 6.99 -8.88 -11.05
C GLY A 135 5.92 -7.96 -10.46
N ILE A 136 4.83 -8.50 -9.90
CA ILE A 136 3.84 -7.68 -9.20
C ILE A 136 4.47 -7.18 -7.89
N VAL A 137 4.36 -5.88 -7.66
CA VAL A 137 4.81 -5.22 -6.44
C VAL A 137 3.60 -4.73 -5.66
N ASN A 138 3.49 -5.17 -4.42
CA ASN A 138 2.49 -4.74 -3.44
C ASN A 138 3.15 -3.88 -2.37
N TRP A 139 2.58 -2.70 -2.13
CA TRP A 139 3.02 -1.81 -1.07
C TRP A 139 1.83 -1.25 -0.32
N ILE A 140 1.79 -1.49 1.00
CA ILE A 140 0.67 -1.10 1.87
C ILE A 140 1.18 -0.25 3.03
N PRO A 141 1.44 1.06 2.81
CA PRO A 141 1.85 1.94 3.89
C PRO A 141 0.64 2.49 4.68
N PRO A 142 0.68 2.47 6.02
CA PRO A 142 -0.27 3.20 6.86
C PRO A 142 0.07 4.70 6.87
N GLY A 143 -0.93 5.55 7.06
CA GLY A 143 -0.75 6.99 7.18
C GLY A 143 -1.91 7.68 7.87
N VAL A 144 -1.64 8.89 8.38
CA VAL A 144 -2.64 9.81 8.91
C VAL A 144 -2.84 10.93 7.90
N PHE A 145 -4.04 11.04 7.35
CA PHE A 145 -4.36 11.98 6.28
C PHE A 145 -5.22 13.11 6.83
N GLN A 146 -4.69 14.32 6.79
CA GLN A 146 -5.43 15.54 7.10
C GLN A 146 -5.78 16.22 5.78
N LEU A 147 -7.07 16.27 5.43
CA LEU A 147 -7.53 16.86 4.18
C LEU A 147 -8.47 18.04 4.41
N SER A 148 -8.37 19.03 3.53
CA SER A 148 -9.39 20.07 3.42
C SER A 148 -10.66 19.46 2.80
N CYS A 149 -11.78 19.62 3.50
CA CYS A 149 -13.10 19.17 3.10
C CYS A 149 -14.14 20.24 3.39
N ARG A 150 -14.90 20.64 2.37
CA ARG A 150 -15.96 21.64 2.55
C ARG A 150 -17.11 21.01 3.34
N ILE A 151 -17.28 21.48 4.57
CA ILE A 151 -18.36 21.07 5.47
C ILE A 151 -19.62 21.90 5.18
N ASP A 152 -20.76 21.22 5.03
CA ASP A 152 -22.08 21.82 4.84
C ASP A 152 -22.92 21.60 6.10
N VAL A 153 -23.25 22.68 6.80
CA VAL A 153 -23.98 22.67 8.09
C VAL A 153 -25.45 23.12 7.95
N THR A 154 -26.05 22.88 6.78
CA THR A 154 -27.39 23.36 6.45
C THR A 154 -28.50 22.68 7.29
N TRP A 155 -28.30 21.44 7.72
CA TRP A 155 -29.28 20.55 8.38
C TRP A 155 -28.85 20.08 9.77
N PHE A 156 -27.96 20.85 10.42
CA PHE A 156 -27.45 20.57 11.76
C PHE A 156 -28.56 20.16 12.75
N PRO A 157 -28.38 19.07 13.54
CA PRO A 157 -27.18 18.24 13.71
C PRO A 157 -27.16 16.95 12.85
N PHE A 158 -27.96 16.88 11.76
CA PHE A 158 -28.07 15.69 10.91
C PHE A 158 -27.47 15.96 9.53
N ASP A 159 -26.24 16.45 9.51
CA ASP A 159 -25.56 16.84 8.28
C ASP A 159 -24.82 15.65 7.63
N GLU A 160 -24.85 15.62 6.30
CA GLU A 160 -24.07 14.69 5.49
C GLU A 160 -22.87 15.44 4.89
N GLN A 161 -21.66 14.95 5.18
CA GLN A 161 -20.41 15.50 4.68
C GLN A 161 -19.86 14.64 3.56
N VAL A 162 -19.51 15.30 2.45
CA VAL A 162 -18.92 14.64 1.27
C VAL A 162 -17.51 15.15 1.09
N CYS A 163 -16.55 14.35 1.52
CA CYS A 163 -15.13 14.67 1.41
C CYS A 163 -14.49 13.92 0.25
N PHE A 164 -13.54 14.55 -0.43
CA PHE A 164 -12.81 13.91 -1.54
C PHE A 164 -11.31 13.92 -1.25
N MET A 165 -10.65 12.78 -1.47
CA MET A 165 -9.19 12.67 -1.34
C MET A 165 -8.53 12.75 -2.72
N LYS A 166 -7.87 13.88 -3.01
CA LYS A 166 -7.27 14.10 -4.33
C LYS A 166 -5.84 13.57 -4.41
N PHE A 167 -5.68 12.30 -4.76
CA PHE A 167 -4.36 11.70 -4.98
C PHE A 167 -3.83 11.91 -6.40
N GLY A 168 -2.52 12.10 -6.54
CA GLY A 168 -1.85 12.16 -7.84
C GLY A 168 -0.33 12.08 -7.72
N SER A 169 0.32 11.76 -8.85
CA SER A 169 1.78 11.80 -8.95
C SER A 169 2.28 13.24 -9.05
N TRP A 170 3.32 13.55 -8.27
CA TRP A 170 3.88 14.90 -8.23
C TRP A 170 4.70 15.27 -9.46
N THR A 171 5.55 14.35 -9.93
CA THR A 171 6.52 14.61 -11.02
C THR A 171 6.15 13.94 -12.35
N TYR A 172 5.25 12.95 -12.35
CA TYR A 172 4.82 12.26 -13.56
C TYR A 172 3.42 12.71 -14.00
N HIS A 173 3.26 12.88 -15.31
CA HIS A 173 1.95 13.00 -15.94
C HIS A 173 1.37 11.62 -16.28
N SER A 174 0.08 11.58 -16.64
CA SER A 174 -0.70 10.34 -16.87
C SER A 174 -0.12 9.39 -17.93
N GLN A 175 0.65 9.89 -18.90
CA GLN A 175 1.32 9.05 -19.91
C GLN A 175 2.56 8.32 -19.38
N LYS A 176 3.05 8.67 -18.19
CA LYS A 176 4.19 8.00 -17.54
C LYS A 176 3.73 7.16 -16.36
N VAL A 177 2.84 7.69 -15.53
CA VAL A 177 2.22 7.00 -14.40
C VAL A 177 0.71 7.16 -14.53
N ASP A 178 0.02 6.05 -14.78
CA ASP A 178 -1.44 5.99 -14.88
C ASP A 178 -1.99 5.47 -13.55
N LEU A 179 -2.51 6.38 -12.74
CA LEU A 179 -3.10 6.04 -11.44
C LEU A 179 -4.54 5.58 -11.66
N ARG A 180 -4.82 4.33 -11.29
CA ARG A 180 -6.16 3.74 -11.38
C ARG A 180 -6.65 3.38 -9.99
N PHE A 181 -7.86 3.81 -9.66
CA PHE A 181 -8.50 3.43 -8.41
C PHE A 181 -9.10 2.03 -8.57
N ALA A 182 -8.76 1.13 -7.66
CA ALA A 182 -9.35 -0.19 -7.64
C ALA A 182 -10.86 -0.08 -7.39
N THR A 183 -11.65 -0.87 -8.11
CA THR A 183 -13.12 -0.86 -8.03
C THR A 183 -13.61 -1.36 -6.67
N GLU A 184 -14.91 -1.19 -6.42
CA GLU A 184 -15.71 -1.39 -5.19
C GLU A 184 -15.32 -2.54 -4.21
N ASN A 185 -14.55 -3.55 -4.62
CA ASN A 185 -14.13 -4.68 -3.79
C ASN A 185 -12.83 -4.46 -2.97
N ASP A 186 -12.07 -3.40 -3.21
CA ASP A 186 -10.81 -3.13 -2.49
C ASP A 186 -10.93 -2.08 -1.37
N PHE A 187 -12.14 -1.53 -1.17
CA PHE A 187 -12.44 -0.72 -0.02
C PHE A 187 -12.80 -1.60 1.18
N ASP A 188 -11.88 -1.67 2.13
CA ASP A 188 -11.95 -2.62 3.24
C ASP A 188 -12.20 -1.87 4.55
N LEU A 189 -13.44 -1.97 5.04
CA LEU A 189 -13.89 -1.53 6.36
C LEU A 189 -13.86 -2.67 7.40
N SER A 190 -13.37 -3.87 7.06
CA SER A 190 -13.40 -5.01 7.99
C SER A 190 -12.63 -4.74 9.30
N THR A 191 -11.69 -3.80 9.24
CA THR A 191 -10.84 -3.36 10.36
C THR A 191 -11.20 -1.97 10.88
N TYR A 192 -12.27 -1.35 10.38
CA TYR A 192 -12.69 -0.02 10.78
C TYR A 192 -13.16 -0.01 12.25
N MET A 193 -12.61 0.91 13.03
CA MET A 193 -13.08 1.21 14.37
C MET A 193 -14.15 2.31 14.30
N GLU A 194 -15.37 1.96 14.72
CA GLU A 194 -16.49 2.89 14.75
C GLU A 194 -16.16 4.13 15.59
N ASN A 195 -16.48 5.30 15.05
CA ASN A 195 -16.35 6.58 15.74
C ASN A 195 -17.69 6.87 16.46
N GLY A 196 -17.61 7.45 17.66
CA GLY A 196 -18.80 7.70 18.50
C GLY A 196 -19.69 8.86 18.05
N GLU A 197 -19.18 9.71 17.15
CA GLU A 197 -19.86 10.90 16.63
C GLU A 197 -20.08 10.83 15.12
N TRP A 198 -19.21 10.14 14.38
CA TRP A 198 -19.27 10.09 12.91
C TRP A 198 -19.41 8.66 12.37
N THR A 199 -20.21 8.50 11.33
CA THR A 199 -20.35 7.22 10.61
C THR A 199 -20.10 7.36 9.12
N ILE A 200 -19.64 6.26 8.53
CA ILE A 200 -19.39 6.18 7.10
C ILE A 200 -20.62 5.61 6.43
N LYS A 201 -21.30 6.44 5.63
CA LYS A 201 -22.45 6.01 4.84
C LYS A 201 -22.02 5.21 3.61
N GLY A 202 -20.82 5.51 3.08
CA GLY A 202 -20.22 4.79 1.97
C GLY A 202 -18.91 5.43 1.52
N ILE A 203 -18.15 4.71 0.71
CA ILE A 203 -16.94 5.23 0.05
C ILE A 203 -17.01 4.85 -1.42
N LEU A 204 -16.88 5.85 -2.28
CA LEU A 204 -16.67 5.69 -3.72
C LEU A 204 -15.32 6.32 -4.05
N PHE A 205 -14.24 5.63 -3.72
CA PHE A 205 -12.89 6.21 -3.76
C PHE A 205 -12.62 6.85 -5.13
N PRO A 206 -12.23 8.15 -5.20
CA PRO A 206 -11.65 8.98 -4.13
C PRO A 206 -12.61 9.69 -3.15
N TYR A 207 -13.91 9.50 -3.24
CA TYR A 207 -14.93 10.15 -2.40
C TYR A 207 -15.26 9.34 -1.14
N ILE A 208 -15.39 10.02 -0.01
CA ILE A 208 -15.77 9.50 1.30
C ILE A 208 -17.03 10.22 1.76
N TYR A 209 -18.07 9.46 2.12
CA TYR A 209 -19.34 9.98 2.62
C TYR A 209 -19.45 9.74 4.12
N ILE A 210 -19.43 10.82 4.90
CA ILE A 210 -19.44 10.81 6.36
C ILE A 210 -20.74 11.48 6.83
N VAL A 211 -21.36 10.94 7.87
CA VAL A 211 -22.59 11.48 8.47
C VAL A 211 -22.39 11.63 9.97
N GLU A 212 -22.85 12.74 10.52
CA GLU A 212 -22.87 12.95 11.98
C GLU A 212 -23.96 12.08 12.61
N ILE A 213 -23.60 11.25 13.59
CA ILE A 213 -24.52 10.53 14.46
C ILE A 213 -24.56 11.28 15.78
N PHE A 214 -25.58 12.11 15.99
CA PHE A 214 -25.84 12.63 17.32
C PHE A 214 -26.30 11.49 18.25
N LEU A 215 -25.42 11.00 19.13
CA LEU A 215 -25.80 10.15 20.26
C LEU A 215 -26.34 11.04 21.38
N GLY A 216 -27.61 11.43 21.24
CA GLY A 216 -28.42 11.97 22.33
C GLY A 216 -28.84 10.90 23.33
#